data_AF-A0A448S4N7-F1
#
_entry.id   AF-A0A448S4N7-F1
#
_cell.length_a   1.000
_cell.length_b   1.000
_cell.length_c   1.000
_cell.angle_alpha   90.00
_cell.angle_beta   90.00
_cell.angle_gamma   90.00
#
_symmetry.space_group_name_H-M   'P 1'
#
loop_
_entity.id
_entity.type
_entity.pdbx_description
1 polymer ?
#
loop_
_entity_poly.entity_id
_entity_poly.type
_entity_poly.pdbx_seq_one_letter_code
_entity_poly.pdbx_strand_id
1 'polypeptide(L)'
;MGDLSMTGNRVYNSRGLIAASGGNLNMKYAGNVDNNRGTLSSMTSLSLLANRLDNGNGTISSTGSSSVEVASAFTNSGLVHGREGLDIRVNGALTNSGQLWSDKVTTINSQNLTNRRGAVIGGLEGVKLNLTGRYTNNGDVTGPVIKE
;
A
#
# COMPACT_ATOMS: atom_id res chain seq x y z
N MET A 1 22.72 -10.65 -4.28
CA MET A 1 21.63 -10.02 -3.49
C MET A 1 20.39 -10.89 -3.65
N GLY A 2 19.56 -10.99 -2.63
CA GLY A 2 18.46 -11.96 -2.60
C GLY A 2 17.24 -11.45 -1.88
N ASP A 3 16.19 -12.26 -1.90
CA ASP A 3 14.91 -11.95 -1.30
C ASP A 3 15.00 -11.84 0.22
N LEU A 4 14.21 -10.93 0.81
CA LEU A 4 13.98 -10.84 2.24
C LEU A 4 12.55 -11.32 2.53
N SER A 5 12.44 -12.44 3.24
CA SER A 5 11.16 -13.01 3.65
C SER A 5 11.01 -12.96 5.17
N MET A 6 9.91 -12.41 5.66
CA MET A 6 9.63 -12.26 7.09
C MET A 6 8.21 -12.75 7.40
N THR A 7 8.07 -13.56 8.45
CA THR A 7 6.76 -14.00 8.94
C THR A 7 6.67 -13.77 10.44
N GLY A 8 5.47 -13.48 10.95
CA GLY A 8 5.29 -13.26 12.38
C GLY A 8 3.90 -12.80 12.78
N ASN A 9 3.77 -12.30 13.99
CA ASN A 9 2.51 -11.72 14.47
C ASN A 9 2.48 -10.20 14.27
N ARG A 10 3.53 -9.49 14.67
CA ARG A 10 3.61 -8.03 14.58
C ARG A 10 5.00 -7.58 14.18
N VAL A 11 5.08 -6.48 13.45
CA VAL A 11 6.33 -5.75 13.20
C VAL A 11 6.16 -4.29 13.61
N TYR A 12 7.21 -3.74 14.20
CA TYR A 12 7.34 -2.33 14.52
C TYR A 12 8.53 -1.78 13.73
N ASN A 13 8.26 -1.08 12.64
CA ASN A 13 9.24 -0.42 11.80
C ASN A 13 9.18 1.11 11.95
N SER A 14 8.76 1.63 13.11
CA SER A 14 8.65 3.07 13.28
C SER A 14 10.04 3.72 13.27
N ARG A 15 10.26 4.70 12.37
CA ARG A 15 11.57 5.31 12.09
C ARG A 15 12.66 4.31 11.68
N GLY A 16 12.28 3.09 11.31
CA GLY A 16 13.18 2.01 10.91
C GLY A 16 13.30 1.87 9.40
N LEU A 17 14.17 0.96 8.99
CA LEU A 17 14.35 0.53 7.60
C LEU A 17 14.28 -0.99 7.52
N ILE A 18 13.35 -1.50 6.72
CA ILE A 18 13.33 -2.89 6.26
C ILE A 18 13.44 -2.84 4.74
N ALA A 19 14.54 -3.34 4.20
CA ALA A 19 14.83 -3.24 2.77
C ALA A 19 15.36 -4.54 2.19
N ALA A 20 14.78 -4.97 1.08
CA ALA A 20 15.35 -5.99 0.21
C ALA A 20 16.21 -5.29 -0.86
N SER A 21 17.53 -5.26 -0.65
CA SER A 21 18.45 -4.42 -1.45
C SER A 21 18.70 -4.90 -2.89
N GLY A 22 18.23 -6.10 -3.26
CA GLY A 22 18.37 -6.62 -4.62
C GLY A 22 17.50 -7.84 -4.91
N GLY A 23 16.37 -7.95 -4.20
CA GLY A 23 15.41 -9.03 -4.34
C GLY A 23 14.07 -8.60 -3.78
N ASN A 24 13.13 -9.54 -3.69
CA ASN A 24 11.77 -9.27 -3.26
C ASN A 24 11.72 -9.02 -1.75
N LEU A 25 10.82 -8.12 -1.32
CA LEU A 25 10.43 -8.01 0.09
C LEU A 25 9.09 -8.74 0.28
N ASN A 26 9.12 -9.87 0.98
CA ASN A 26 7.93 -10.67 1.29
C ASN A 26 7.66 -10.63 2.80
N MET A 27 6.55 -10.02 3.21
CA MET A 27 6.19 -9.86 4.61
C MET A 27 4.80 -10.45 4.87
N LYS A 28 4.71 -11.44 5.77
CA LYS A 28 3.44 -12.08 6.14
C LYS A 28 3.24 -12.05 7.66
N TYR A 29 2.37 -11.15 8.12
CA TYR A 29 2.11 -10.94 9.53
C TYR A 29 0.65 -11.20 9.88
N ALA A 30 0.38 -12.01 10.90
CA ALA A 30 -0.99 -12.31 11.34
C ALA A 30 -1.67 -11.11 12.03
N GLY A 31 -0.89 -10.15 12.52
CA GLY A 31 -1.34 -8.99 13.29
C GLY A 31 -0.99 -7.67 12.60
N ASN A 32 -0.37 -6.76 13.35
CA ASN A 32 -0.16 -5.38 12.90
C ASN A 32 1.21 -5.17 12.25
N VAL A 33 1.24 -4.34 11.22
CA VAL A 33 2.45 -3.77 10.64
C VAL A 33 2.41 -2.28 10.90
N ASP A 34 3.35 -1.80 11.72
CA ASP A 34 3.53 -0.37 12.01
C ASP A 34 4.75 0.13 11.23
N ASN A 35 4.52 0.99 10.23
CA ASN A 35 5.54 1.63 9.42
C ASN A 35 5.56 3.15 9.65
N ASN A 36 5.19 3.63 10.84
CA ASN A 36 5.08 5.06 11.11
C ASN A 36 6.45 5.76 11.06
N ARG A 37 6.65 6.68 10.10
CA ARG A 37 7.94 7.32 9.75
C ARG A 37 9.04 6.33 9.38
N GLY A 38 8.66 5.08 9.10
CA GLY A 38 9.58 4.02 8.68
C GLY A 38 9.63 3.88 7.16
N THR A 39 10.54 3.01 6.71
CA THR A 39 10.66 2.63 5.31
C THR A 39 10.60 1.12 5.15
N LEU A 40 9.67 0.64 4.31
CA LEU A 40 9.69 -0.70 3.72
C LEU A 40 10.06 -0.54 2.24
N SER A 41 11.14 -1.16 1.78
CA SER A 41 11.57 -1.02 0.39
C SER A 41 12.03 -2.32 -0.27
N SER A 42 11.80 -2.41 -1.57
CA SER A 42 12.27 -3.49 -2.42
C SER A 42 12.86 -2.96 -3.73
N MET A 43 14.00 -3.53 -4.13
CA MET A 43 14.60 -3.29 -5.44
C MET A 43 14.03 -4.19 -6.55
N THR A 44 13.05 -5.02 -6.23
CA THR A 44 12.19 -5.73 -7.18
C THR A 44 10.73 -5.57 -6.74
N SER A 45 10.01 -6.64 -6.39
CA SER A 45 8.61 -6.61 -5.97
C SER A 45 8.47 -6.56 -4.45
N LEU A 46 7.33 -6.05 -3.97
CA LEU A 46 6.96 -6.04 -2.56
C LEU A 46 5.63 -6.76 -2.38
N SER A 47 5.56 -7.72 -1.46
CA SER A 47 4.33 -8.38 -1.02
C SER A 47 4.18 -8.22 0.49
N LEU A 48 3.05 -7.67 0.93
CA LEU A 48 2.75 -7.43 2.33
C LEU A 48 1.37 -7.96 2.68
N LEU A 49 1.33 -8.94 3.59
CA LEU A 49 0.13 -9.49 4.21
C LEU A 49 0.08 -9.08 5.68
N ALA A 50 -1.02 -8.47 6.11
CA ALA A 50 -1.24 -8.05 7.48
C ALA A 50 -2.72 -8.17 7.91
N ASN A 51 -2.99 -8.20 9.22
CA ASN A 51 -4.35 -7.92 9.70
C ASN A 51 -4.63 -6.41 9.73
N ARG A 52 -3.65 -5.61 10.16
CA ARG A 52 -3.72 -4.15 10.17
C ARG A 52 -2.42 -3.54 9.68
N LEU A 53 -2.52 -2.44 8.94
CA LEU A 53 -1.37 -1.70 8.44
C LEU A 53 -1.52 -0.21 8.80
N ASP A 54 -0.48 0.35 9.41
CA ASP A 54 -0.32 1.78 9.64
C ASP A 54 0.94 2.28 8.92
N ASN A 55 0.75 3.07 7.86
CA ASN A 55 1.82 3.75 7.14
C ASN A 55 1.78 5.26 7.46
N GLY A 56 1.92 5.59 8.74
CA GLY A 56 1.89 6.96 9.25
C GLY A 56 3.11 7.78 8.83
N ASN A 57 3.02 8.74 7.90
CA ASN A 57 4.19 9.47 7.38
C ASN A 57 5.40 8.57 6.99
N GLY A 58 5.15 7.29 6.67
CA GLY A 58 6.16 6.31 6.29
C GLY A 58 6.21 6.13 4.78
N THR A 59 7.13 5.29 4.33
CA THR A 59 7.29 4.93 2.92
C THR A 59 7.20 3.41 2.76
N ILE A 60 6.37 2.97 1.84
CA ILE A 60 6.33 1.59 1.34
C ILE A 60 6.56 1.69 -0.17
N SER A 61 7.66 1.14 -0.68
CA SER A 61 8.03 1.34 -2.10
C SER A 61 8.68 0.13 -2.75
N SER A 62 8.35 -0.12 -4.03
CA SER A 62 9.03 -1.11 -4.87
C SER A 62 9.38 -0.56 -6.25
N THR A 63 10.53 -0.97 -6.80
CA THR A 63 10.87 -0.69 -8.21
C THR A 63 10.13 -1.61 -9.20
N GLY A 64 9.58 -2.72 -8.72
CA GLY A 64 8.61 -3.57 -9.40
C GLY A 64 7.20 -3.31 -8.89
N SER A 65 6.35 -4.34 -8.96
CA SER A 65 4.98 -4.27 -8.47
C SER A 65 4.90 -4.38 -6.94
N SER A 66 3.96 -3.66 -6.34
CA SER A 66 3.62 -3.76 -4.92
C SER A 66 2.24 -4.39 -4.73
N SER A 67 2.15 -5.42 -3.90
CA SER A 67 0.90 -6.05 -3.46
C SER A 67 0.75 -5.93 -1.95
N VAL A 68 -0.34 -5.31 -1.50
CA VAL A 68 -0.63 -5.06 -0.09
C VAL A 68 -2.00 -5.62 0.25
N GLU A 69 -2.05 -6.70 1.02
CA GLU A 69 -3.26 -7.36 1.49
C GLU A 69 -3.44 -7.15 3.00
N VAL A 70 -4.58 -6.58 3.39
CA VAL A 70 -4.89 -6.21 4.77
C VAL A 70 -6.28 -6.69 5.19
N ALA A 71 -6.36 -7.55 6.20
CA ALA A 71 -7.63 -8.18 6.59
C ALA A 71 -8.63 -7.21 7.26
N SER A 72 -8.19 -6.24 8.06
CA SER A 72 -9.09 -5.40 8.86
C SER A 72 -9.05 -3.93 8.44
N ALA A 73 -7.91 -3.26 8.60
CA ALA A 73 -7.82 -1.84 8.30
C ALA A 73 -6.43 -1.41 7.87
N PHE A 74 -6.40 -0.56 6.86
CA PHE A 74 -5.19 0.09 6.38
C PHE A 74 -5.35 1.61 6.51
N THR A 75 -4.47 2.24 7.29
CA THR A 75 -4.34 3.70 7.36
C THR A 75 -3.03 4.14 6.70
N ASN A 76 -3.13 5.03 5.72
CA ASN A 76 -1.99 5.63 5.06
C ASN A 76 -2.00 7.14 5.27
N SER A 77 -0.90 7.71 5.77
CA SER A 77 -0.64 9.17 5.70
C SER A 77 0.74 9.49 5.13
N GLY A 78 1.50 8.47 4.72
CA GLY A 78 2.74 8.60 3.97
C GLY A 78 2.58 8.21 2.51
N LEU A 79 3.59 7.54 1.97
CA LEU A 79 3.66 7.08 0.58
C LEU A 79 3.56 5.56 0.50
N VAL A 80 2.72 5.06 -0.40
CA VAL A 80 2.81 3.71 -0.95
C VAL A 80 3.00 3.81 -2.45
N HIS A 81 4.08 3.21 -2.97
CA HIS A 81 4.43 3.27 -4.38
C HIS A 81 4.85 1.90 -4.91
N GLY A 82 4.27 1.49 -6.04
CA GLY A 82 4.81 0.41 -6.84
C GLY A 82 5.05 0.90 -8.25
N ARG A 83 6.30 0.95 -8.70
CA ARG A 83 6.63 1.46 -10.05
C ARG A 83 5.88 0.70 -11.13
N GLU A 84 5.96 -0.63 -11.14
CA GLU A 84 5.31 -1.47 -12.15
C GLU A 84 3.84 -1.83 -11.80
N GLY A 85 3.22 -1.09 -10.87
CA GLY A 85 1.84 -1.29 -10.45
C GLY A 85 1.68 -1.42 -8.94
N LEU A 86 0.51 -1.03 -8.47
CA LEU A 86 0.13 -1.08 -7.06
C LEU A 86 -1.22 -1.79 -6.94
N ASP A 87 -1.24 -2.96 -6.29
CA ASP A 87 -2.46 -3.67 -5.91
C ASP A 87 -2.64 -3.60 -4.40
N ILE A 88 -3.76 -3.02 -3.96
CA ILE A 88 -4.13 -2.94 -2.56
C ILE A 88 -5.45 -3.70 -2.38
N ARG A 89 -5.45 -4.68 -1.49
CA ARG A 89 -6.64 -5.43 -1.08
C ARG A 89 -6.89 -5.25 0.41
N VAL A 90 -8.02 -4.66 0.78
CA VAL A 90 -8.39 -4.44 2.18
C VAL A 90 -9.80 -4.97 2.44
N ASN A 91 -9.94 -6.07 3.18
CA ASN A 91 -11.27 -6.66 3.42
C ASN A 91 -12.19 -5.76 4.26
N GLY A 92 -11.62 -4.83 5.03
CA GLY A 92 -12.36 -3.81 5.76
C GLY A 92 -12.14 -2.39 5.21
N ALA A 93 -11.57 -1.50 6.03
CA ALA A 93 -11.49 -0.08 5.71
C ALA A 93 -10.08 0.38 5.30
N LEU A 94 -10.00 1.07 4.17
CA LEU A 94 -8.84 1.83 3.72
C LEU A 94 -9.09 3.33 3.96
N THR A 95 -8.24 3.97 4.78
CA THR A 95 -8.20 5.42 4.93
C THR A 95 -6.89 5.96 4.38
N ASN A 96 -6.97 6.72 3.29
CA ASN A 96 -5.84 7.44 2.71
C ASN A 96 -5.88 8.91 3.08
N SER A 97 -4.80 9.40 3.68
CA SER A 97 -4.51 10.80 3.98
C SER A 97 -3.16 11.24 3.38
N GLY A 98 -2.52 10.37 2.59
CA GLY A 98 -1.23 10.58 1.96
C GLY A 98 -1.31 10.22 0.48
N GLN A 99 -0.36 9.44 -0.02
CA GLN A 99 -0.27 9.06 -1.43
C GLN A 99 -0.27 7.55 -1.62
N LEU A 100 -1.14 7.07 -2.51
CA LEU A 100 -1.15 5.71 -3.05
C LEU A 100 -0.93 5.84 -4.56
N TRP A 101 0.23 5.43 -5.06
CA TRP A 101 0.64 5.72 -6.44
C TRP A 101 1.30 4.54 -7.15
N SER A 102 1.20 4.51 -8.48
CA SER A 102 2.04 3.66 -9.32
C SER A 102 2.40 4.35 -10.64
N ASP A 103 3.49 3.92 -11.27
CA ASP A 103 3.85 4.43 -12.61
C ASP A 103 3.10 3.66 -13.72
N LYS A 104 2.24 2.71 -13.31
CA LYS A 104 1.34 1.90 -14.13
C LYS A 104 -0.10 2.08 -13.64
N VAL A 105 -0.75 0.98 -13.26
CA VAL A 105 -2.11 0.95 -12.75
C VAL A 105 -2.11 0.79 -11.24
N THR A 106 -2.89 1.63 -10.57
CA THR A 106 -3.22 1.47 -9.15
C THR A 106 -4.59 0.84 -9.02
N THR A 107 -4.65 -0.35 -8.44
CA THR A 107 -5.88 -1.10 -8.17
C THR A 107 -6.13 -1.12 -6.67
N ILE A 108 -7.33 -0.70 -6.25
CA ILE A 108 -7.77 -0.77 -4.86
C ILE A 108 -9.03 -1.62 -4.80
N ASN A 109 -8.92 -2.76 -4.12
CA ASN A 109 -10.02 -3.63 -3.74
C ASN A 109 -10.30 -3.41 -2.26
N SER A 110 -11.44 -2.80 -1.87
CA SER A 110 -11.74 -2.64 -0.44
C SER A 110 -13.22 -2.62 -0.10
N GLN A 111 -13.59 -2.95 1.13
CA GLN A 111 -14.98 -2.73 1.55
C GLN A 111 -15.29 -1.25 1.64
N ASN A 112 -14.51 -0.49 2.41
CA ASN A 112 -14.70 0.95 2.55
C ASN A 112 -13.43 1.69 2.16
N LEU A 113 -13.57 2.75 1.36
CA LEU A 113 -12.48 3.64 0.97
C LEU A 113 -12.80 5.08 1.37
N THR A 114 -11.93 5.68 2.19
CA THR A 114 -11.92 7.12 2.47
C THR A 114 -10.63 7.72 1.95
N ASN A 115 -10.71 8.55 0.92
CA ASN A 115 -9.60 9.39 0.44
C ASN A 115 -9.79 10.81 0.96
N ARG A 116 -8.97 11.24 1.91
CA ARG A 116 -9.15 12.53 2.61
C ARG A 116 -8.68 13.72 1.78
N ARG A 117 -9.05 14.92 2.21
CA ARG A 117 -8.60 16.18 1.59
C ARG A 117 -7.07 16.25 1.51
N GLY A 118 -6.56 16.55 0.32
CA GLY A 118 -5.12 16.62 0.03
C GLY A 118 -4.44 15.26 -0.17
N ALA A 119 -5.17 14.15 -0.04
CA ALA A 119 -4.66 12.82 -0.32
C ALA A 119 -4.80 12.49 -1.81
N VAL A 120 -3.88 11.67 -2.32
CA VAL A 120 -3.83 11.27 -3.73
C VAL A 120 -3.93 9.76 -3.84
N ILE A 121 -4.78 9.31 -4.75
CA ILE A 121 -4.76 7.96 -5.32
C ILE A 121 -4.49 8.13 -6.79
N GLY A 122 -3.40 7.55 -7.32
CA GLY A 122 -3.13 7.71 -8.74
C GLY A 122 -2.32 6.61 -9.39
N GLY A 123 -2.38 6.60 -10.71
CA GLY A 123 -1.60 5.72 -11.57
C GLY A 123 -1.45 6.37 -12.93
N LEU A 124 -0.23 6.38 -13.48
CA LEU A 124 0.02 7.01 -14.78
C LEU A 124 -0.77 6.35 -15.91
N GLU A 125 -0.94 5.02 -15.85
CA GLU A 125 -1.71 4.25 -16.83
C GLU A 125 -3.15 4.00 -16.39
N GLY A 126 -3.46 4.20 -15.10
CA GLY A 126 -4.84 4.34 -14.63
C GLY A 126 -5.10 3.98 -13.18
N VAL A 127 -6.36 4.16 -12.78
CA VAL A 127 -6.85 3.78 -11.45
C VAL A 127 -8.07 2.88 -11.57
N LYS A 128 -8.08 1.80 -10.80
CA LYS A 128 -9.20 0.86 -10.66
C LYS A 128 -9.64 0.79 -9.20
N LEU A 129 -10.93 1.05 -8.93
CA LEU A 129 -11.51 1.01 -7.58
C LEU A 129 -12.63 -0.02 -7.54
N ASN A 130 -12.36 -1.16 -6.90
CA ASN A 130 -13.32 -2.25 -6.70
C ASN A 130 -13.81 -2.22 -5.26
N LEU A 131 -14.95 -1.56 -5.04
CA LEU A 131 -15.46 -1.26 -3.70
C LEU A 131 -16.78 -1.99 -3.45
N THR A 132 -16.90 -2.66 -2.30
CA THR A 132 -18.14 -3.38 -1.93
C THR A 132 -19.01 -2.61 -0.94
N GLY A 133 -18.51 -1.50 -0.40
CA GLY A 133 -19.18 -0.66 0.59
C GLY A 133 -18.99 0.83 0.31
N ARG A 134 -18.75 1.62 1.36
CA ARG A 134 -18.75 3.08 1.27
C ARG A 134 -17.50 3.61 0.59
N TYR A 135 -17.71 4.44 -0.43
CA TYR A 135 -16.68 5.30 -1.01
C TYR A 135 -16.87 6.75 -0.55
N THR A 136 -15.81 7.38 -0.06
CA THR A 136 -15.78 8.81 0.28
C THR A 136 -14.49 9.39 -0.24
N ASN A 137 -14.61 10.32 -1.20
CA ASN A 137 -13.47 11.04 -1.76
C ASN A 137 -13.60 12.53 -1.50
N ASN A 138 -12.62 13.07 -0.78
CA ASN A 138 -12.42 14.49 -0.55
C ASN A 138 -11.05 14.96 -1.05
N GLY A 139 -10.24 14.06 -1.64
CA GLY A 139 -8.94 14.33 -2.25
C GLY A 139 -8.95 14.05 -3.74
N ASP A 140 -7.77 13.74 -4.27
CA ASP A 140 -7.56 13.52 -5.70
C ASP A 140 -7.52 12.03 -6.03
N VAL A 141 -8.24 11.65 -7.08
CA VAL A 141 -8.09 10.36 -7.76
C VAL A 141 -7.70 10.67 -9.20
N THR A 142 -6.47 10.34 -9.60
CA THR A 142 -5.88 10.81 -10.85
C THR A 142 -5.25 9.68 -11.67
N GLY A 143 -5.45 9.74 -12.98
CA GLY A 143 -5.03 8.71 -13.93
C GLY A 143 -6.15 8.40 -14.91
N PRO A 144 -5.83 7.76 -16.05
CA PRO A 144 -6.86 7.23 -16.94
C PRO A 144 -7.86 6.36 -16.16
N VAL A 145 -9.16 6.61 -16.33
CA VAL A 145 -10.18 5.73 -15.74
C VAL A 145 -10.24 4.47 -16.60
N ILE A 146 -9.81 3.34 -16.05
CA ILE A 146 -9.90 2.05 -16.74
C ILE A 146 -11.26 1.45 -16.39
N LYS A 147 -12.20 1.49 -17.34
CA LYS A 147 -13.46 0.74 -17.25
C LYS A 147 -13.17 -0.74 -17.53
N GLU A 148 -13.79 -1.63 -16.77
CA GLU A 148 -13.88 -3.05 -17.14
C GLU A 148 -14.66 -3.22 -18.45
#